data_AF-A0A2N4YWY9-F1
#
_entry.id   AF-A0A2N4YWY9-F1
#
_cell.length_a   1.000
_cell.length_b   1.000
_cell.length_c   1.000
_cell.angle_alpha   90.00
_cell.angle_beta   90.00
_cell.angle_gamma   90.00
#
_symmetry.space_group_name_H-M   'P 1'
#
loop_
_entity.id
_entity.type
_entity.pdbx_description
1 polymer ?
#
loop_
_entity_poly.entity_id
_entity_poly.type
_entity_poly.pdbx_seq_one_letter_code
_entity_poly.pdbx_strand_id
1 'polypeptide(L)' 'GLGWGCLPRYQVQGLLESGELISMAVRGLSPRQHAWIAWNDATCGLASKWWREMLLANSAIFTIYHTEIV' A
#
# COMPACT_ATOMS: atom_id res chain seq x y z
N GLY A 1 24.35 4.65 -8.00
CA GLY A 1 23.13 5.36 -8.43
C GLY A 1 23.26 6.83 -8.11
N LEU A 2 22.82 7.71 -9.00
CA LEU A 2 22.97 9.18 -8.89
C LEU A 2 21.87 9.87 -8.03
N GLY A 3 20.97 9.10 -7.40
CA GLY A 3 19.89 9.66 -6.60
C GLY A 3 19.42 8.72 -5.48
N TRP A 4 18.78 9.30 -4.47
CA TRP A 4 18.13 8.60 -3.36
C TRP A 4 16.76 9.26 -3.10
N GLY A 5 15.82 8.50 -2.54
CA GLY A 5 14.48 9.00 -2.23
C GLY A 5 13.73 8.07 -1.30
N CYS A 6 12.66 8.59 -0.68
CA CYS A 6 11.76 7.81 0.17
C CYS A 6 10.60 7.29 -0.69
N LEU A 7 10.59 5.98 -0.95
CA LEU A 7 9.57 5.33 -1.78
C LEU A 7 8.80 4.27 -0.97
N PRO A 8 7.48 4.10 -1.20
CA PRO A 8 6.74 3.03 -0.56
C PRO A 8 7.28 1.66 -0.96
N ARG A 9 7.57 0.82 0.05
CA ARG A 9 8.28 -0.46 -0.17
C ARG A 9 7.57 -1.37 -1.17
N TYR A 10 6.24 -1.40 -1.16
CA TYR A 10 5.46 -2.24 -2.07
C TYR A 10 5.61 -1.88 -3.55
N GLN A 11 5.97 -0.63 -3.89
CA GLN A 11 6.19 -0.21 -5.28
C GLN A 11 7.56 -0.61 -5.81
N VAL A 12 8.54 -0.71 -4.92
CA VAL A 12 9.95 -0.94 -5.26
C VAL A 12 10.45 -2.32 -4.85
N GLN A 13 9.58 -3.19 -4.34
CA GLN A 13 9.95 -4.51 -3.82
C GLN A 13 10.70 -5.35 -4.88
N GLY A 14 10.22 -5.38 -6.13
CA GLY A 14 10.90 -6.09 -7.22
C GLY A 14 12.29 -5.52 -7.56
N LEU A 15 12.47 -4.21 -7.42
CA LEU A 15 13.77 -3.54 -7.65
C LEU A 15 14.74 -3.76 -6.50
N LEU A 16 14.23 -3.94 -5.28
CA LEU A 16 15.02 -4.34 -4.12
C LEU A 16 15.46 -5.81 -4.24
N GLU A 17 14.59 -6.68 -4.76
CA GLU A 17 14.89 -8.10 -5.00
C GLU A 17 15.86 -8.32 -6.16
N SER A 18 15.77 -7.50 -7.22
CA SER A 18 16.71 -7.54 -8.34
C SER A 18 18.09 -6.94 -8.02
N GLY A 19 18.19 -6.18 -6.92
CA GLY A 19 19.41 -5.47 -6.54
C GLY A 19 19.63 -4.15 -7.28
N GLU A 20 18.69 -3.71 -8.12
CA GLU A 20 18.73 -2.40 -8.79
C GLU A 20 18.59 -1.24 -7.78
N LEU A 21 17.87 -1.48 -6.68
CA LEU A 21 17.76 -0.58 -5.54
C LEU A 21 18.35 -1.20 -4.27
N ILE A 22 18.89 -0.35 -3.42
CA ILE A 22 19.43 -0.71 -2.11
C ILE A 22 18.67 0.06 -1.03
N SER A 23 18.17 -0.67 -0.02
CA SER A 23 17.50 -0.06 1.13
C SER A 23 18.51 0.63 2.04
N MET A 24 18.29 1.91 2.34
CA MET A 24 19.09 2.67 3.29
C MET A 24 18.29 2.91 4.58
N ALA A 25 18.88 2.57 5.73
CA ALA A 25 18.27 2.85 7.03
C ALA A 25 18.39 4.35 7.35
N VAL A 26 17.26 5.06 7.40
CA VAL A 26 17.21 6.46 7.83
C VAL A 26 17.10 6.49 9.35
N ARG A 27 18.01 7.21 10.04
CA ARG A 27 17.90 7.45 11.48
C ARG A 27 16.85 8.53 11.73
N GLY A 28 15.69 8.14 12.26
CA GLY A 28 14.60 9.05 12.64
C GLY A 28 13.25 8.33 12.66
N LEU A 29 12.26 8.88 13.36
CA LEU A 29 10.86 8.45 13.26
C LEU A 29 10.37 8.78 11.85
N SER A 30 10.28 7.78 10.98
CA SER A 30 9.52 7.92 9.74
C SER A 30 8.03 7.96 10.13
N PRO A 31 7.26 8.96 9.65
CA PRO A 31 5.80 8.92 9.80
C PRO A 31 5.32 7.61 9.17
N ARG A 32 4.53 6.83 9.92
CA ARG A 32 3.83 5.68 9.32
C ARG A 32 3.00 6.21 8.16
N GLN A 33 3.39 5.83 6.95
CA GLN A 33 2.62 6.16 5.75
C GLN A 33 1.39 5.27 5.77
N HIS A 34 0.24 5.85 6.06
CA HIS A 34 -1.04 5.18 5.96
C HIS A 34 -1.57 5.32 4.52
N ALA A 35 -2.10 4.25 3.99
CA ALA A 35 -2.82 4.23 2.74
C ALA A 35 -4.29 3.91 3.05
N TRP A 36 -5.21 4.67 2.45
CA TRP A 36 -6.65 4.50 2.68
C TRP A 36 -7.34 4.08 1.39
N ILE A 37 -8.34 3.22 1.52
CA ILE A 37 -9.30 2.90 0.46
C ILE A 37 -10.63 3.47 0.91
N ALA A 38 -11.29 4.21 0.01
CA ALA A 38 -12.61 4.78 0.26
C ALA A 38 -13.58 4.36 -0.84
N TRP A 39 -14.84 4.19 -0.46
CA TRP A 39 -15.95 3.94 -1.37
C TRP A 39 -17.16 4.75 -0.92
N ASN A 40 -18.02 5.10 -1.88
CA ASN A 40 -19.29 5.74 -1.60
C ASN A 40 -20.37 4.68 -1.35
N ASP A 41 -20.78 4.50 -0.10
CA ASP A 41 -21.82 3.53 0.25
C ASP A 41 -23.21 3.91 -0.30
N ALA A 42 -23.47 5.20 -0.55
CA ALA A 42 -24.76 5.65 -1.09
C ALA A 42 -24.99 5.23 -2.55
N THR A 43 -23.93 4.90 -3.29
CA THR A 43 -24.02 4.49 -4.71
C THR A 43 -23.50 3.07 -4.94
N CYS A 44 -23.29 2.28 -3.88
CA CYS A 44 -22.62 0.98 -3.97
C CYS A 44 -23.63 -0.14 -4.33
N GLY A 45 -23.72 -0.47 -5.62
CA GLY A 45 -24.50 -1.61 -6.11
C GLY A 45 -23.88 -2.98 -5.76
N LEU A 46 -24.58 -4.08 -6.06
CA LEU A 46 -24.09 -5.44 -5.75
C LEU A 46 -22.70 -5.73 -6.35
N ALA A 47 -22.44 -5.27 -7.58
CA ALA A 47 -21.14 -5.47 -8.22
C ALA A 47 -20.01 -4.76 -7.47
N SER A 48 -20.24 -3.53 -7.00
CA SER A 48 -19.27 -2.77 -6.22
C SER A 48 -19.01 -3.41 -4.85
N LYS A 49 -20.06 -3.95 -4.20
CA LYS A 49 -19.93 -4.70 -2.94
C LYS A 49 -19.09 -5.97 -3.12
N TRP A 50 -19.41 -6.78 -4.13
CA TRP A 50 -18.65 -7.99 -4.46
C TRP A 50 -17.19 -7.64 -4.77
N TRP A 51 -16.95 -6.61 -5.57
CA TRP A 51 -15.59 -6.19 -5.91
C TRP A 51 -14.80 -5.76 -4.68
N ARG A 52 -15.43 -4.99 -3.76
CA ARG A 52 -14.83 -4.61 -2.49
C ARG A 52 -14.45 -5.83 -1.64
N GLU A 53 -15.34 -6.81 -1.53
CA GLU A 53 -15.07 -8.04 -0.79
C GLU A 53 -13.89 -8.81 -1.38
N MET A 54 -13.83 -8.92 -2.71
CA MET A 54 -12.70 -9.56 -3.40
C MET A 54 -11.40 -8.77 -3.23
N LEU A 55 -11.47 -7.45 -3.24
CA LEU A 55 -10.33 -6.57 -3.04
C LEU A 55 -9.75 -6.72 -1.63
N LEU A 56 -10.61 -6.79 -0.61
CA LEU A 56 -10.21 -6.96 0.79
C LEU A 56 -9.76 -8.39 1.12
N ALA A 57 -10.29 -9.40 0.42
CA ALA A 57 -9.83 -10.79 0.54
C ALA A 57 -8.41 -11.00 -0.02
N ASN A 58 -7.91 -10.07 -0.84
CA ASN A 58 -6.57 -10.13 -1.37
C ASN A 58 -5.54 -9.73 -0.29
N SER A 59 -4.78 -10.71 0.19
CA SER A 59 -3.78 -10.52 1.25
C SER A 59 -2.69 -9.49 0.92
N ALA A 60 -2.32 -9.34 -0.36
CA ALA A 60 -1.34 -8.35 -0.79
C ALA A 60 -1.88 -6.92 -0.65
N ILE A 61 -3.18 -6.72 -0.89
CA ILE A 61 -3.86 -5.43 -0.73
C ILE A 61 -4.13 -5.18 0.74
N PHE A 62 -4.68 -6.17 1.44
CA PHE A 62 -4.96 -6.09 2.88
C PHE A 62 -3.74 -5.64 3.68
N THR A 63 -2.56 -6.17 3.38
CA THR A 63 -1.30 -5.80 4.08
C THR A 63 -0.93 -4.32 3.94
N ILE A 64 -1.39 -3.63 2.89
CA ILE A 64 -1.08 -2.22 2.62
C ILE A 64 -2.14 -1.29 3.20
N TYR A 65 -3.41 -1.69 3.17
CA TYR A 65 -4.56 -0.83 3.45
C TYR A 65 -5.33 -1.18 4.72
N HIS A 66 -4.84 -2.11 5.55
CA HIS A 66 -5.45 -2.45 6.83
C HIS A 66 -5.23 -1.32 7.86
N THR A 67 -5.99 -0.25 7.73
CA THR A 67 -6.15 0.78 8.76
C THR A 67 -7.60 1.23 8.71
N GLU A 68 -8.47 0.52 9.44
CA GLU A 68 -9.84 0.96 9.67
C GLU A 68 -9.81 2.27 10.47
N ILE A 69 -10.43 3.32 9.94
CA ILE A 69 -10.81 4.49 10.74
C ILE A 69 -12.23 4.19 11.25
N VAL A 70 -12.34 4.02 12.56
CA VAL A 70 -13.62 4.01 13.30
C VAL A 70 -14.14 5.44 13.42
#